data_AF-A0A1X7HVE1-F1
#
_entry.id   AF-A0A1X7HVE1-F1
#
_cell.length_a   1.000
_cell.length_b   1.000
_cell.length_c   1.000
_cell.angle_alpha   90.00
_cell.angle_beta   90.00
_cell.angle_gamma   90.00
#
_symmetry.space_group_name_H-M   'P 1'
#
loop_
_entity.id
_entity.type
_entity.pdbx_description
1 polymer ?
#
loop_
_entity_poly.entity_id
_entity_poly.type
_entity_poly.pdbx_seq_one_letter_code
_entity_poly.pdbx_strand_id
1 'polypeptide(L)'
;MRKYLILLCLLSYALYPSAETLKANQIEIQKEKVSYAYIRIEGKFLSKKLKVNVDLGDSEKQLEDGMKLSQILTNTRSYAAVLNYMAEIGYELVNTLDLTKNSDGTGGTSGIVYVMKKTEPSDMKRYR
;
A
#
# COMPACT_ATOMS: atom_id res chain seq x y z
N MET A 1 -39.69 26.26 53.94
CA MET A 1 -40.08 25.97 52.54
C MET A 1 -39.02 26.39 51.51
N ARG A 2 -37.72 26.19 51.80
CA ARG A 2 -36.62 26.60 50.89
C ARG A 2 -35.72 25.43 50.45
N LYS A 3 -35.94 24.24 51.03
CA LYS A 3 -35.20 23.00 50.72
C LYS A 3 -35.84 22.16 49.61
N TYR A 4 -37.11 22.39 49.31
CA TYR A 4 -37.85 21.67 48.25
C TYR A 4 -37.69 22.31 46.86
N LEU A 5 -37.19 23.55 46.77
CA LEU A 5 -37.01 24.24 45.49
C LEU A 5 -35.83 23.68 44.68
N ILE A 6 -34.82 23.13 45.35
CA ILE A 6 -33.63 22.54 44.69
C ILE A 6 -33.94 21.14 44.16
N LEU A 7 -34.86 20.42 44.80
CA LEU A 7 -35.23 19.06 44.39
C LEU A 7 -36.06 19.05 43.09
N LEU A 8 -36.75 20.15 42.77
CA LEU A 8 -37.55 20.26 41.55
C LEU A 8 -36.70 20.59 40.29
N CYS A 9 -35.54 21.23 40.46
CA CYS A 9 -34.63 21.54 39.35
C CYS A 9 -33.77 20.34 38.90
N LEU A 10 -33.64 19.29 39.70
CA LEU A 10 -32.82 18.11 39.35
C LEU A 10 -33.60 17.03 38.60
N LEU A 11 -34.93 17.07 38.58
CA LEU A 11 -35.74 16.08 37.86
C LEU A 11 -36.00 16.38 36.39
N SER A 12 -35.67 17.58 35.89
CA SER A 12 -35.93 17.95 34.49
C SER A 12 -34.83 17.54 33.50
N TYR A 13 -33.73 16.93 33.94
CA TYR A 13 -32.63 16.51 33.05
C TYR A 13 -32.72 15.07 32.55
N ALA A 14 -33.73 14.30 32.95
CA ALA A 14 -33.82 12.87 32.63
C ALA A 14 -34.62 12.52 31.35
N LEU A 15 -35.04 13.51 30.54
CA LEU A 15 -35.86 13.29 29.35
C LEU A 15 -35.31 14.04 28.13
N TYR A 16 -34.07 13.75 27.76
CA TYR A 16 -33.59 14.00 26.40
C TYR A 16 -32.88 12.74 25.88
N PRO A 17 -33.54 11.91 25.07
CA PRO A 17 -32.81 11.01 24.19
C PRO A 17 -32.31 11.87 23.02
N SER A 18 -31.09 12.40 23.11
CA SER A 18 -30.37 12.83 21.91
C SER A 18 -29.86 11.59 21.20
N ALA A 19 -30.77 10.84 20.58
CA ALA A 19 -30.40 9.92 19.52
C ALA A 19 -30.04 10.76 18.30
N GLU A 20 -28.83 11.32 18.30
CA GLU A 20 -28.17 11.69 17.05
C GLU A 20 -27.95 10.39 16.28
N THR A 21 -28.97 10.03 15.50
CA THR A 21 -28.77 9.14 14.36
C THR A 21 -27.91 9.93 13.40
N LEU A 22 -26.60 9.79 13.55
CA LEU A 22 -25.67 10.00 12.45
C LEU A 22 -26.11 9.02 11.36
N LYS A 23 -27.02 9.46 10.49
CA LYS A 23 -27.02 8.99 9.11
C LYS A 23 -25.71 9.49 8.52
N ALA A 24 -24.63 8.78 8.84
CA ALA A 24 -23.50 8.71 7.96
C ALA A 24 -24.12 8.29 6.64
N ASN A 25 -24.22 9.25 5.72
CA ASN A 25 -24.30 8.95 4.31
C ASN A 25 -23.16 7.97 4.08
N GLN A 26 -23.48 6.68 4.04
CA GLN A 26 -22.70 5.71 3.31
C GLN A 26 -22.83 6.15 1.85
N ILE A 27 -22.09 7.20 1.50
CA ILE A 27 -21.41 7.19 0.22
C ILE A 27 -20.49 5.99 0.39
N GLU A 28 -21.02 4.82 0.04
CA GLU A 28 -20.23 3.71 -0.45
C GLU A 28 -19.55 4.26 -1.69
N ILE A 29 -18.54 5.11 -1.48
CA ILE A 29 -17.45 5.23 -2.41
C ILE A 29 -16.97 3.79 -2.41
N GLN A 30 -17.34 3.04 -3.45
CA GLN A 30 -16.61 1.87 -3.86
C GLN A 30 -15.18 2.37 -4.03
N LYS A 31 -14.44 2.39 -2.92
CA LYS A 31 -13.06 2.80 -2.87
C LYS A 31 -12.42 1.64 -3.59
N GLU A 32 -12.24 1.80 -4.91
CA GLU A 32 -11.62 0.81 -5.76
C GLU A 32 -10.45 0.24 -4.98
N LYS A 33 -10.45 -1.09 -4.81
CA LYS A 33 -9.45 -1.76 -4.01
C LYS A 33 -8.12 -1.64 -4.76
N VAL A 34 -7.40 -0.55 -4.47
CA VAL A 34 -6.13 -0.26 -5.13
C VAL A 34 -5.16 -1.39 -4.81
N SER A 35 -4.67 -2.05 -5.86
CA SER A 35 -3.68 -3.11 -5.74
C SER A 35 -2.29 -2.54 -5.95
N TYR A 36 -1.34 -2.94 -5.10
CA TYR A 36 0.06 -2.52 -5.15
C TYR A 36 0.97 -3.73 -5.31
N ALA A 37 2.11 -3.49 -5.96
CA ALA A 37 3.24 -4.39 -5.99
C ALA A 37 4.42 -3.73 -5.27
N TYR A 38 5.04 -4.47 -4.34
CA TYR A 38 6.29 -4.08 -3.69
C TYR A 38 7.41 -4.92 -4.27
N ILE A 39 8.30 -4.30 -5.03
CA ILE A 39 9.34 -4.98 -5.78
C ILE A 39 10.68 -4.66 -5.15
N ARG A 40 11.22 -5.62 -4.40
CA ARG A 40 12.53 -5.52 -3.75
C ARG A 40 13.61 -5.96 -4.71
N ILE A 41 14.55 -5.07 -5.00
CA ILE A 41 15.62 -5.29 -5.97
C ILE A 41 16.96 -5.12 -5.28
N GLU A 42 17.82 -6.13 -5.40
CA GLU A 42 19.15 -6.14 -4.80
C GLU A 42 20.19 -6.67 -5.78
N GLY A 43 21.47 -6.38 -5.53
CA GLY A 43 22.56 -7.07 -6.19
C GLY A 43 22.58 -8.56 -5.83
N LYS A 44 22.69 -9.44 -6.83
CA LYS A 44 22.89 -10.87 -6.59
C LYS A 44 24.35 -11.12 -6.21
N PHE A 45 24.56 -11.77 -5.06
CA PHE A 45 25.90 -12.04 -4.53
C PHE A 45 26.80 -12.70 -5.60
N LEU A 46 27.99 -12.13 -5.81
CA LEU A 46 28.98 -12.54 -6.82
C LEU A 46 28.51 -12.46 -8.29
N SER A 47 27.47 -11.67 -8.60
CA SER A 47 26.98 -11.47 -9.96
C SER A 47 26.73 -9.99 -10.27
N LYS A 48 26.89 -9.59 -11.53
CA LYS A 48 26.44 -8.28 -12.05
C LYS A 48 24.92 -8.25 -12.31
N LYS A 49 24.20 -9.25 -11.85
CA LYS A 49 22.75 -9.43 -12.05
C LYS A 49 22.01 -9.05 -10.77
N LEU A 50 20.72 -8.80 -10.93
CA LEU A 50 19.83 -8.45 -9.83
C LEU A 50 19.11 -9.70 -9.30
N LYS A 51 18.84 -9.68 -8.00
CA LYS A 51 17.86 -10.53 -7.33
C LYS A 51 16.60 -9.68 -7.13
N VAL A 52 15.47 -10.19 -7.58
CA VAL A 52 14.19 -9.46 -7.51
C VAL A 52 13.18 -10.32 -6.77
N ASN A 53 12.51 -9.73 -5.77
CA ASN A 53 11.35 -10.33 -5.13
C ASN A 53 10.15 -9.38 -5.31
N VAL A 54 9.03 -9.91 -5.77
CA VAL A 54 7.78 -9.19 -6.01
C VAL A 54 6.76 -9.69 -5.00
N ASP A 55 6.25 -8.77 -4.20
CA ASP A 55 5.15 -8.98 -3.28
C ASP A 55 3.89 -8.29 -3.83
N LEU A 56 2.83 -9.08 -4.01
CA LEU A 56 1.52 -8.63 -4.49
C LEU A 56 0.43 -8.70 -3.41
N GLY A 57 0.78 -9.12 -2.19
CA GLY A 57 -0.15 -9.39 -1.07
C GLY A 57 -0.28 -10.86 -0.69
N ASP A 58 -1.15 -11.13 0.29
CA ASP A 58 -1.16 -12.39 1.04
C ASP A 58 -2.11 -13.48 0.52
N SER A 59 -2.97 -13.20 -0.46
CA SER A 59 -3.83 -14.27 -1.01
C SER A 59 -3.02 -15.31 -1.79
N GLU A 60 -3.48 -16.55 -1.83
CA GLU A 60 -2.78 -17.65 -2.51
C GLU A 60 -2.41 -17.31 -3.97
N LYS A 61 -3.34 -16.69 -4.70
CA LYS A 61 -3.09 -16.22 -6.07
C LYS A 61 -2.02 -15.12 -6.13
N GLN A 62 -2.06 -14.16 -5.21
CA GLN A 62 -1.06 -13.08 -5.15
C GLN A 62 0.34 -13.62 -4.83
N LEU A 63 0.43 -14.59 -3.92
CA LEU A 63 1.68 -15.28 -3.60
C LEU A 63 2.22 -16.04 -4.82
N GLU A 64 1.37 -16.80 -5.52
CA GLU A 64 1.77 -17.54 -6.72
C GLU A 64 2.24 -16.61 -7.85
N ASP A 65 1.46 -15.58 -8.16
CA ASP A 65 1.78 -14.61 -9.20
C ASP A 65 3.04 -13.80 -8.84
N GLY A 66 3.19 -13.41 -7.57
CA GLY A 66 4.38 -12.73 -7.06
C GLY A 66 5.64 -13.59 -7.18
N MET A 67 5.55 -14.88 -6.86
CA MET A 67 6.65 -15.84 -7.06
C MET A 67 7.04 -15.97 -8.54
N LYS A 68 6.06 -16.11 -9.44
CA LYS A 68 6.31 -16.19 -10.89
C LYS A 68 7.01 -14.94 -11.42
N LEU A 69 6.51 -13.76 -11.04
CA LEU A 69 7.14 -12.49 -11.41
C LEU A 69 8.57 -12.35 -10.87
N SER A 70 8.79 -12.76 -9.61
CA SER A 70 10.12 -12.77 -8.99
C SER A 70 11.13 -13.63 -9.77
N GLN A 71 10.68 -14.78 -10.28
CA GLN A 71 11.50 -15.68 -11.09
C GLN A 71 11.82 -15.07 -12.46
N ILE A 72 10.82 -14.46 -13.12
CA ILE A 72 10.99 -13.80 -14.43
C ILE A 72 11.99 -12.62 -14.31
N LEU A 73 11.85 -11.81 -13.26
CA LEU A 73 12.61 -10.58 -13.08
C LEU A 73 13.98 -10.79 -12.44
N THR A 74 14.21 -11.91 -11.77
CA THR A 74 15.53 -12.27 -11.26
C THR A 74 16.49 -12.54 -12.41
N ASN A 75 17.78 -12.23 -12.21
CA ASN A 75 18.86 -12.32 -13.21
C ASN A 75 18.88 -11.21 -14.26
N THR A 76 17.93 -10.27 -14.23
CA THR A 76 17.98 -9.03 -15.01
C THR A 76 19.19 -8.19 -14.58
N ARG A 77 19.78 -7.42 -15.50
CA ARG A 77 21.00 -6.63 -15.22
C ARG A 77 20.76 -5.18 -14.82
N SER A 78 19.55 -4.68 -15.01
CA SER A 78 19.23 -3.26 -14.85
C SER A 78 17.92 -3.08 -14.09
N TYR A 79 17.91 -2.09 -13.19
CA TYR A 79 16.72 -1.64 -12.48
C TYR A 79 15.63 -1.15 -13.46
N ALA A 80 16.02 -0.47 -14.53
CA ALA A 80 15.10 0.01 -15.56
C ALA A 80 14.40 -1.14 -16.30
N ALA A 81 15.07 -2.28 -16.49
CA ALA A 81 14.45 -3.43 -17.14
C ALA A 81 13.35 -4.06 -16.25
N VAL A 82 13.52 -4.03 -14.93
CA VAL A 82 12.48 -4.44 -13.98
C VAL A 82 11.29 -3.48 -14.05
N LEU A 83 11.57 -2.17 -14.06
CA LEU A 83 10.55 -1.13 -14.17
C LEU A 83 9.73 -1.27 -15.46
N ASN A 84 10.41 -1.39 -16.61
CA ASN A 84 9.77 -1.48 -17.92
C ASN A 84 8.87 -2.70 -18.02
N TYR A 85 9.34 -3.87 -17.56
CA TYR A 85 8.52 -5.08 -17.56
C TYR A 85 7.25 -4.91 -16.73
N MET A 86 7.37 -4.35 -15.52
CA MET A 86 6.21 -4.11 -14.65
C MET A 86 5.22 -3.10 -15.28
N ALA A 87 5.75 -2.07 -15.96
CA ALA A 87 4.93 -1.12 -16.73
C ALA A 87 4.18 -1.78 -17.89
N GLU A 88 4.85 -2.67 -18.64
CA GLU A 88 4.23 -3.42 -19.74
C GLU A 88 3.05 -4.28 -19.28
N ILE A 89 3.10 -4.83 -18.07
CA ILE A 89 2.00 -5.61 -17.48
C ILE A 89 1.02 -4.75 -16.66
N GLY A 90 1.06 -3.43 -16.82
CA GLY A 90 0.08 -2.49 -16.26
C GLY A 90 0.29 -2.15 -14.79
N TYR A 91 1.54 -1.97 -14.36
CA TYR A 91 1.85 -1.33 -13.09
C TYR A 91 2.55 0.01 -13.31
N GLU A 92 2.12 1.03 -12.58
CA GLU A 92 2.71 2.36 -12.60
C GLU A 92 3.60 2.56 -11.37
N LEU A 93 4.80 3.13 -11.57
CA LEU A 93 5.68 3.45 -10.45
C LEU A 93 5.11 4.63 -9.66
N VAL A 94 4.87 4.43 -8.37
CA VAL A 94 4.37 5.48 -7.48
C VAL A 94 5.42 5.95 -6.49
N ASN A 95 6.35 5.08 -6.08
CA ASN A 95 7.42 5.47 -5.16
C ASN A 95 8.66 4.57 -5.32
N THR A 96 9.82 5.10 -4.95
CA THR A 96 11.07 4.35 -4.82
C THR A 96 11.62 4.55 -3.41
N LEU A 97 11.98 3.45 -2.75
CA LEU A 97 12.59 3.47 -1.42
C LEU A 97 14.00 2.87 -1.52
N ASP A 98 15.00 3.56 -0.97
CA ASP A 98 16.35 3.02 -0.88
C ASP A 98 16.48 2.08 0.31
N LEU A 99 17.08 0.91 0.09
CA LEU A 99 17.48 0.02 1.16
C LEU A 99 18.92 0.35 1.53
N THR A 100 19.14 0.82 2.74
CA THR A 100 20.47 1.09 3.29
C THR A 100 20.89 -0.02 4.23
N LYS A 101 22.12 -0.52 4.08
CA LYS A 101 22.72 -1.40 5.07
C LYS A 101 23.86 -0.64 5.76
N ASN A 102 23.74 -0.54 7.08
CA ASN A 102 24.76 0.06 7.93
C ASN A 102 25.42 -1.05 8.75
N SER A 103 26.74 -1.14 8.70
CA SER A 103 27.54 -2.00 9.59
C SER A 103 28.79 -1.24 9.98
N ASP A 104 29.09 -1.19 11.28
CA ASP A 104 30.36 -0.65 11.81
C ASP A 104 30.74 0.74 11.26
N GLY A 105 29.77 1.66 11.21
CA GLY A 105 29.97 3.03 10.72
C GLY A 105 30.13 3.17 9.20
N THR A 106 30.12 2.06 8.46
CA THR A 106 30.12 2.05 6.99
C THR A 106 28.68 1.90 6.48
N GLY A 107 28.21 2.89 5.72
CA GLY A 107 26.88 2.89 5.10
C GLY A 107 26.97 2.65 3.59
N GLY A 108 25.97 1.95 3.04
CA GLY A 108 25.82 1.80 1.60
C GLY A 108 24.41 1.37 1.21
N THR A 109 24.00 1.68 -0.02
CA THR A 109 22.73 1.20 -0.59
C THR A 109 22.86 -0.29 -0.90
N SER A 110 22.06 -1.12 -0.23
CA SER A 110 22.00 -2.56 -0.41
C SER A 110 20.98 -3.00 -1.47
N GLY A 111 20.08 -2.10 -1.85
CA GLY A 111 19.07 -2.32 -2.88
C GLY A 111 18.06 -1.18 -2.92
N ILE A 112 16.98 -1.39 -3.68
CA ILE A 112 15.85 -0.46 -3.75
C ILE A 112 14.54 -1.25 -3.68
N VAL A 113 13.47 -0.58 -3.29
CA VAL A 113 12.09 -1.07 -3.38
C VAL A 113 11.32 -0.15 -4.31
N TYR A 114 10.79 -0.70 -5.40
CA TYR A 114 9.75 -0.02 -6.17
C TYR A 114 8.39 -0.32 -5.55
N VAL A 115 7.65 0.73 -5.23
CA VAL A 115 6.23 0.65 -4.93
C VAL A 115 5.50 1.00 -6.22
N MET A 116 4.76 0.05 -6.76
CA MET A 116 4.04 0.24 -8.01
C MET A 116 2.55 -0.02 -7.81
N LYS A 117 1.70 0.81 -8.38
CA LYS A 117 0.24 0.68 -8.33
C LYS A 117 -0.25 -0.04 -9.58
N LYS A 118 -1.18 -0.99 -9.45
CA LYS A 118 -1.84 -1.59 -10.61
C LYS A 118 -2.67 -0.51 -11.33
N THR A 119 -2.40 -0.33 -12.62
CA THR A 119 -3.13 0.61 -13.46
C THR A 119 -4.49 0.02 -13.82
N GLU A 120 -5.55 0.81 -13.66
CA GLU A 120 -6.88 0.39 -14.12
C GLU A 120 -6.89 0.34 -15.66
N PRO A 121 -7.66 -0.59 -16.28
CA PRO A 121 -7.73 -0.70 -17.73
C PRO A 121 -8.14 0.61 -18.44
N SER A 122 -8.88 1.49 -17.76
CA SER A 122 -9.28 2.82 -18.25
C SER A 122 -8.12 3.79 -18.42
N ASP A 123 -7.12 3.72 -17.53
CA ASP A 123 -5.99 4.66 -17.51
C ASP A 123 -4.90 4.24 -18.52
N MET A 124 -4.85 2.96 -18.87
CA MET A 124 -3.90 2.41 -19.84
C MET A 124 -4.10 2.95 -21.28
N LYS A 125 -5.29 3.48 -21.59
CA LYS A 125 -5.59 4.12 -22.89
C LYS A 125 -5.02 5.52 -23.05
N ARG A 126 -4.57 6.18 -21.97
CA ARG A 126 -4.02 7.54 -22.04
C ARG A 126 -2.56 7.62 -22.51
N TYR A 127 -1.87 6.47 -22.57
CA TYR A 127 -0.43 6.40 -22.82
C TYR A 127 -0.04 5.67 -24.12
N ARG A 128 -1.00 5.43 -25.02
CA ARG A 128 -0.75 4.88 -26.37
C ARG A 128 -1.00 5.92 -27.45
#